data_AF-A0A7C8UH19-F1
#
_entry.id   AF-A0A7C8UH19-F1
#
_cell.length_a   1.000
_cell.length_b   1.000
_cell.length_c   1.000
_cell.angle_alpha   90.00
_cell.angle_beta   90.00
_cell.angle_gamma   90.00
#
_symmetry.space_group_name_H-M   'P 1'
#
loop_
_entity.id
_entity.type
_entity.pdbx_description
1 polymer ?
#
loop_
_entity_poly.entity_id
_entity_poly.type
_entity_poly.pdbx_seq_one_letter_code
_entity_poly.pdbx_strand_id
1 'polypeptide(L)'
;MSVARCAGIAAGRKYMGVEYGVECHYGDSIASSSTSASNGCTMRCSGKQDELCGGGDRLNMYINTAFSGQGNDDWEYVGCYTDSSSARALQFQLVDWNAMTIEMCLQTASGFAYAAVEYYGYASSFNA
;
A
#
# COMPACT_ATOMS: atom_id res chain seq x y z
N MET A 1 6.06 -0.28 -4.23
CA MET A 1 5.11 -0.22 -3.09
C MET A 1 5.74 0.33 -1.81
N SER A 2 5.02 1.16 -1.05
CA SER A 2 5.28 1.54 0.36
C SER A 2 3.94 1.59 1.11
N VAL A 3 3.96 1.66 2.46
CA VAL A 3 2.71 1.74 3.23
C VAL A 3 1.94 3.02 2.87
N ALA A 4 2.63 4.16 2.77
CA ALA A 4 2.03 5.43 2.35
C ALA A 4 1.47 5.38 0.91
N ARG A 5 2.14 4.65 0.00
CA ARG A 5 1.62 4.46 -1.36
C ARG A 5 0.32 3.64 -1.35
N CYS A 6 0.25 2.59 -0.54
CA CYS A 6 -0.96 1.80 -0.40
C CYS A 6 -2.10 2.61 0.24
N ALA A 7 -1.79 3.47 1.23
CA ALA A 7 -2.77 4.40 1.82
C ALA A 7 -3.44 5.29 0.77
N GLY A 8 -2.65 5.88 -0.13
CA GLY A 8 -3.18 6.70 -1.23
C GLY A 8 -4.02 5.89 -2.23
N ILE A 9 -3.65 4.63 -2.51
CA ILE A 9 -4.44 3.73 -3.38
C ILE A 9 -5.78 3.37 -2.70
N ALA A 10 -5.74 3.12 -1.39
CA ALA A 10 -6.89 2.74 -0.57
C ALA A 10 -7.72 3.94 -0.08
N ALA A 11 -7.47 5.15 -0.59
CA ALA A 11 -8.20 6.34 -0.18
C ALA A 11 -9.72 6.13 -0.31
N GLY A 12 -10.47 6.45 0.75
CA GLY A 12 -11.91 6.21 0.82
C GLY A 12 -12.29 4.73 1.01
N ARG A 13 -11.40 3.90 1.54
CA ARG A 13 -11.68 2.53 2.00
C ARG A 13 -11.41 2.39 3.49
N LYS A 14 -12.06 1.41 4.11
CA LYS A 14 -11.93 1.18 5.56
C LYS A 14 -10.64 0.46 5.94
N TYR A 15 -10.20 -0.46 5.09
CA TYR A 15 -9.04 -1.31 5.33
C TYR A 15 -8.10 -1.28 4.14
N MET A 16 -6.83 -1.40 4.46
CA MET A 16 -5.78 -1.70 3.49
C MET A 16 -4.82 -2.71 4.09
N GLY A 17 -4.07 -3.37 3.23
CA GLY A 17 -2.92 -4.16 3.65
C GLY A 17 -1.90 -4.27 2.53
N VAL A 18 -0.69 -4.63 2.90
CA VAL A 18 0.42 -4.79 1.96
C VAL A 18 0.98 -6.20 2.02
N GLU A 19 1.19 -6.82 0.86
CA GLU A 19 1.63 -8.21 0.70
C GLU A 19 2.85 -8.29 -0.26
N TYR A 20 3.70 -9.29 -0.05
CA TYR A 20 4.80 -9.65 -0.95
C TYR A 20 5.77 -8.51 -1.30
N GLY A 21 5.86 -7.47 -0.46
CA GLY A 21 6.72 -6.32 -0.70
C GLY A 21 6.24 -5.36 -1.80
N VAL A 22 5.26 -5.76 -2.62
CA VAL A 22 4.86 -5.06 -3.85
C VAL A 22 3.36 -4.88 -4.00
N GLU A 23 2.54 -5.62 -3.25
CA GLU A 23 1.09 -5.62 -3.41
C GLU A 23 0.42 -4.69 -2.38
N CYS A 24 -0.64 -4.02 -2.81
CA CYS A 24 -1.57 -3.28 -1.96
C CYS A 24 -2.95 -3.90 -2.13
N HIS A 25 -3.54 -4.28 -1.01
CA HIS A 25 -4.86 -4.85 -0.88
C HIS A 25 -5.75 -3.87 -0.13
N TYR A 26 -7.02 -3.74 -0.49
CA TYR A 26 -7.92 -2.76 0.13
C TYR A 26 -9.39 -3.16 0.02
N GLY A 27 -10.21 -2.64 0.94
CA GLY A 27 -11.64 -2.96 0.98
C GLY A 27 -12.33 -2.37 2.21
N ASP A 28 -13.63 -2.59 2.32
CA ASP A 28 -14.44 -2.04 3.42
C ASP A 28 -14.74 -3.07 4.52
N SER A 29 -14.34 -4.32 4.30
CA SER A 29 -14.45 -5.43 5.24
C SER A 29 -13.25 -6.37 5.10
N ILE A 30 -12.97 -7.11 6.17
CA ILE A 30 -12.02 -8.23 6.17
C ILE A 30 -12.83 -9.51 5.97
N ALA A 31 -12.41 -10.36 5.04
CA ALA A 31 -13.06 -11.64 4.78
C ALA A 31 -13.02 -12.54 6.04
N SER A 32 -14.11 -13.24 6.33
CA SER A 32 -14.21 -14.12 7.51
C SER A 32 -13.22 -15.30 7.50
N SER A 33 -12.67 -15.63 6.34
CA SER A 33 -11.60 -16.62 6.17
C SER A 33 -10.23 -16.10 6.58
N SER A 34 -10.06 -14.78 6.72
CA SER A 34 -8.80 -14.18 7.15
C SER A 34 -8.75 -14.08 8.67
N THR A 35 -7.63 -14.50 9.24
CA THR A 35 -7.38 -14.50 10.68
C THR A 35 -6.08 -13.79 10.99
N SER A 36 -5.95 -13.28 12.22
CA SER A 36 -4.69 -12.71 12.67
C SER A 36 -3.61 -13.78 12.72
N ALA A 37 -2.42 -13.40 12.28
CA ALA A 37 -1.21 -14.21 12.33
C ALA A 37 -0.20 -13.55 13.28
N SER A 38 0.59 -14.37 13.99
CA SER A 38 1.65 -13.87 14.86
C SER A 38 3.00 -13.71 14.15
N ASN A 39 3.11 -14.15 12.88
CA ASN A 39 4.35 -14.15 12.12
C ASN A 39 4.12 -14.09 10.60
N GLY A 40 5.22 -13.93 9.86
CA GLY A 40 5.25 -14.00 8.39
C GLY A 40 5.09 -12.66 7.66
N CYS A 41 4.70 -11.59 8.36
CA CYS A 41 4.72 -10.23 7.84
C CYS A 41 6.10 -9.56 7.98
N THR A 42 7.12 -10.13 7.34
CA THR A 42 8.54 -9.73 7.52
C THR A 42 9.20 -9.25 6.23
N MET A 43 8.48 -9.22 5.11
CA MET A 43 9.02 -8.79 3.82
C MET A 43 9.09 -7.26 3.77
N ARG A 44 10.20 -6.72 3.26
CA ARG A 44 10.39 -5.28 3.10
C ARG A 44 9.58 -4.75 1.91
N CYS A 45 9.11 -3.53 2.01
CA CYS A 45 8.46 -2.84 0.90
C CYS A 45 9.48 -2.52 -0.22
N SER A 46 9.09 -2.72 -1.47
CA SER A 46 9.96 -2.46 -2.64
C SER A 46 10.33 -0.98 -2.80
N GLY A 47 9.44 -0.08 -2.38
CA GLY A 47 9.60 1.37 -2.45
C GLY A 47 10.05 2.05 -1.16
N LYS A 48 10.16 1.31 -0.04
CA LYS A 48 10.68 1.84 1.22
C LYS A 48 11.18 0.71 2.13
N GLN A 49 12.48 0.43 2.06
CA GLN A 49 13.06 -0.78 2.69
C GLN A 49 13.01 -0.80 4.23
N ASP A 50 12.75 0.34 4.87
CA ASP A 50 12.59 0.45 6.32
C ASP A 50 11.16 0.12 6.79
N GLU A 51 10.25 -0.19 5.87
CA GLU A 51 8.87 -0.59 6.14
C GLU A 51 8.66 -2.07 5.81
N LEU A 52 7.69 -2.70 6.49
CA LEU A 52 7.26 -4.07 6.25
C LEU A 52 5.97 -4.09 5.41
N CYS A 53 6.01 -4.87 4.34
CA CYS A 53 4.95 -5.04 3.35
C CYS A 53 4.56 -6.52 3.18
N GLY A 54 4.19 -7.17 4.29
CA GLY A 54 3.61 -8.49 4.34
C GLY A 54 4.63 -9.62 4.21
N GLY A 55 4.22 -10.70 3.56
CA GLY A 55 5.02 -11.88 3.25
C GLY A 55 4.24 -12.85 2.37
N GLY A 56 4.75 -14.06 2.14
CA GLY A 56 3.98 -15.07 1.39
C GLY A 56 2.73 -15.46 2.17
N ASP A 57 1.55 -15.19 1.59
CA ASP A 57 0.24 -15.43 2.20
C ASP A 57 0.00 -14.62 3.49
N ARG A 58 0.60 -13.43 3.59
CA ARG A 58 0.62 -12.61 4.81
C ARG A 58 0.49 -11.12 4.49
N LEU A 59 -0.52 -10.48 5.06
CA LEU A 59 -0.76 -9.03 4.96
C LEU A 59 -0.39 -8.31 6.25
N ASN A 60 0.40 -7.25 6.16
CA ASN A 60 0.35 -6.20 7.19
C ASN A 60 -0.96 -5.42 6.97
N MET A 61 -1.90 -5.52 7.90
CA MET A 61 -3.24 -4.92 7.83
C MET A 61 -3.27 -3.57 8.56
N TYR A 62 -4.01 -2.62 7.99
CA TYR A 62 -4.22 -1.28 8.52
C TYR A 62 -5.70 -0.90 8.44
N ILE A 63 -6.18 -0.14 9.42
CA ILE A 63 -7.53 0.42 9.45
C ILE A 63 -7.47 1.94 9.30
N ASN A 64 -8.40 2.49 8.51
CA ASN A 64 -8.65 3.92 8.49
C ASN A 64 -9.56 4.28 9.66
N THR A 65 -8.99 4.91 10.69
CA THR A 65 -9.70 5.24 11.93
C THR A 65 -10.70 6.38 11.75
N ALA A 66 -10.53 7.18 10.71
CA ALA A 66 -11.40 8.29 10.37
C ALA A 66 -12.27 8.00 9.13
N PHE A 67 -12.54 6.71 8.88
CA PHE A 67 -13.38 6.21 7.80
C PHE A 67 -14.82 6.76 7.91
N SER A 68 -15.09 7.81 7.16
CA SER A 68 -16.41 8.47 7.06
C SER A 68 -16.97 8.44 5.64
N GLY A 69 -16.35 7.69 4.72
CA GLY A 69 -16.69 7.69 3.29
C GLY A 69 -16.23 8.94 2.51
N GLN A 70 -15.66 9.92 3.21
CA GLN A 70 -14.91 11.04 2.65
C GLN A 70 -13.44 10.78 3.04
N GLY A 71 -12.52 10.89 2.08
CA GLY A 71 -11.13 10.45 2.22
C GLY A 71 -10.45 10.90 3.52
N ASN A 72 -9.71 9.99 4.13
CA ASN A 72 -8.87 10.29 5.28
C ASN A 72 -7.64 9.38 5.27
N ASP A 73 -6.48 9.95 5.60
CA ASP A 73 -5.18 9.27 5.57
C ASP A 73 -4.75 8.76 6.98
N ASP A 74 -5.70 8.71 7.92
CA ASP A 74 -5.49 8.28 9.30
C ASP A 74 -5.47 6.74 9.42
N TRP A 75 -4.39 6.14 8.92
CA TRP A 75 -4.18 4.69 8.92
C TRP A 75 -3.42 4.20 10.16
N GLU A 76 -4.01 3.26 10.89
CA GLU A 76 -3.40 2.59 12.04
C GLU A 76 -3.11 1.12 11.71
N TYR A 77 -1.92 0.64 12.09
CA TYR A 77 -1.55 -0.77 11.94
C TYR A 77 -2.31 -1.63 12.95
N VAL A 78 -3.01 -2.66 12.47
CA VAL A 78 -3.85 -3.53 13.32
C VAL A 78 -3.32 -4.96 13.44
N GLY A 79 -2.35 -5.35 12.62
CA GLY A 79 -1.65 -6.63 12.79
C GLY A 79 -1.28 -7.33 11.48
N CYS A 80 -0.70 -8.52 11.62
CA CYS A 80 -0.44 -9.42 10.51
C CYS A 80 -1.67 -10.32 10.30
N TYR A 81 -2.10 -10.51 9.06
CA TYR A 81 -3.28 -11.30 8.71
C TYR A 81 -2.96 -12.32 7.63
N THR A 82 -3.66 -13.46 7.65
CA THR A 82 -3.57 -14.47 6.58
C THR A 82 -4.23 -13.94 5.32
N ASP A 83 -3.57 -14.10 4.19
CA ASP A 83 -4.10 -13.80 2.86
C ASP A 83 -3.72 -14.93 1.92
N SER A 84 -4.57 -15.32 0.97
CA SER A 84 -4.18 -16.29 -0.05
C SER A 84 -4.95 -16.05 -1.33
N SER A 85 -4.40 -16.48 -2.47
CA SER A 85 -5.06 -16.33 -3.76
C SER A 85 -6.42 -17.04 -3.85
N SER A 86 -6.67 -18.06 -3.03
CA SER A 86 -7.95 -18.76 -2.92
C SER A 86 -8.89 -18.18 -1.85
N ALA A 87 -8.40 -17.30 -0.96
CA ALA A 87 -9.13 -16.72 0.15
C ALA A 87 -8.54 -15.35 0.56
N ARG A 88 -8.63 -14.37 -0.33
CA ARG A 88 -8.12 -13.01 -0.09
C ARG A 88 -8.81 -12.37 1.12
N ALA A 89 -8.03 -11.69 1.96
CA ALA A 89 -8.50 -11.00 3.13
C ALA A 89 -9.27 -9.72 2.77
N LEU A 90 -8.84 -9.04 1.69
CA LEU A 90 -9.46 -7.82 1.18
C LEU A 90 -9.86 -7.99 -0.29
N GLN A 91 -10.91 -7.28 -0.68
CA GLN A 91 -11.59 -7.51 -1.96
C GLN A 91 -10.78 -7.02 -3.18
N PHE A 92 -10.07 -5.91 -3.03
CA PHE A 92 -9.37 -5.27 -4.15
C PHE A 92 -7.87 -5.38 -3.96
N GLN A 93 -7.14 -5.54 -5.07
CA GLN A 93 -5.68 -5.67 -5.10
C GLN A 93 -5.10 -4.84 -6.23
N LEU A 94 -3.95 -4.21 -5.97
CA LEU A 94 -3.09 -3.56 -6.95
C LEU A 94 -1.64 -3.98 -6.69
N VAL A 95 -0.93 -4.38 -7.74
CA VAL A 95 0.50 -4.75 -7.67
C VAL A 95 1.35 -3.60 -8.20
N ASP A 96 2.30 -3.13 -7.39
CA ASP A 96 3.22 -2.04 -7.73
C ASP A 96 4.68 -2.48 -7.58
N TRP A 97 5.21 -3.02 -8.69
CA TRP A 97 6.59 -3.47 -8.82
C TRP A 97 7.60 -2.32 -8.83
N ASN A 98 7.18 -1.15 -9.32
CA ASN A 98 8.06 -0.02 -9.47
C ASN A 98 8.00 0.81 -8.19
N ALA A 99 9.14 0.91 -7.53
CA ALA A 99 9.36 1.72 -6.35
C ALA A 99 9.22 3.23 -6.64
N MET A 100 8.15 3.71 -7.29
CA MET A 100 7.98 5.15 -7.51
C MET A 100 7.12 5.75 -6.42
N THR A 101 7.78 6.37 -5.44
CA THR A 101 7.12 7.21 -4.45
C THR A 101 7.10 8.66 -4.92
N ILE A 102 6.29 9.51 -4.29
CA ILE A 102 6.31 10.96 -4.54
C ILE A 102 7.71 11.51 -4.25
N GLU A 103 8.36 11.04 -3.19
CA GLU A 103 9.71 11.47 -2.81
C GLU A 103 10.76 11.06 -3.85
N MET A 104 10.66 9.85 -4.42
CA MET A 104 11.52 9.43 -5.53
C MET A 104 11.20 10.19 -6.83
N CYS A 105 9.93 10.50 -7.09
CA CYS A 105 9.55 11.37 -8.21
C CYS A 105 10.17 12.78 -8.07
N LEU A 106 10.12 13.35 -6.87
CA LEU A 106 10.70 14.66 -6.57
C LEU A 106 12.23 14.65 -6.62
N GLN A 107 12.88 13.58 -6.15
CA GLN A 107 14.33 13.40 -6.28
C GLN A 107 14.75 13.31 -7.76
N THR A 108 14.01 12.57 -8.58
CA THR A 108 14.33 12.37 -10.00
C THR A 108 14.06 13.63 -10.82
N ALA A 109 13.13 14.48 -10.38
CA ALA A 109 12.82 15.78 -10.99
C ALA A 109 13.77 16.92 -10.58
N SER A 110 14.87 16.62 -9.87
CA SER A 110 15.87 17.61 -9.50
C SER A 110 16.43 18.34 -10.73
N GLY A 111 16.13 19.64 -10.85
CA GLY A 111 16.52 20.49 -11.99
C GLY A 111 15.37 20.84 -12.94
N PHE A 112 14.16 20.34 -12.69
CA PHE A 112 12.94 20.73 -13.40
C PHE A 112 12.01 21.54 -12.49
N ALA A 113 11.24 22.45 -13.07
CA ALA A 113 10.29 23.28 -12.32
C ALA A 113 9.06 22.49 -11.82
N TYR A 114 8.73 21.39 -12.50
CA TYR A 114 7.55 20.58 -12.20
C TYR A 114 7.89 19.08 -12.21
N ALA A 115 7.26 18.36 -11.28
CA ALA A 115 7.28 16.91 -11.19
C ALA A 115 5.83 16.40 -11.12
N ALA A 116 5.51 15.35 -11.85
CA ALA A 116 4.20 14.72 -11.84
C ALA A 116 4.35 13.19 -11.75
N VAL A 117 3.42 12.56 -11.01
CA VAL A 117 3.27 11.11 -10.99
C VAL A 117 2.10 10.73 -11.89
N GLU A 118 2.35 9.86 -12.87
CA GLU A 118 1.32 9.25 -13.70
C GLU A 118 1.30 7.73 -13.53
N TYR A 119 0.14 7.13 -13.79
CA TYR A 119 -0.10 5.68 -14.00
C TYR A 119 0.89 4.69 -13.34
N TYR A 120 0.48 4.01 -12.26
CA TYR A 120 1.24 2.93 -11.60
C TYR A 120 2.72 3.26 -11.32
N GLY A 121 3.03 4.52 -11.00
CA GLY A 121 4.37 4.91 -10.56
C GLY A 121 5.33 5.29 -11.69
N TYR A 122 4.85 5.98 -12.72
CA TYR A 122 5.72 6.72 -13.63
C TYR A 122 5.94 8.14 -13.11
N ALA A 123 7.19 8.59 -13.07
CA ALA A 123 7.55 9.97 -12.75
C ALA A 123 7.85 10.72 -14.06
N SER A 124 7.21 11.86 -14.25
CA SER A 124 7.50 12.78 -15.34
C SER A 124 7.98 14.13 -14.78
N SER A 125 8.97 14.72 -15.43
CA SER A 125 9.55 16.01 -15.05
C SER A 125 9.69 16.88 -16.29
N PHE A 126 9.30 18.15 -16.19
CA PHE A 126 9.29 19.07 -17.32
C PHE A 126 9.53 20.52 -16.88
N ASN A 127 10.02 21.32 -17.82
CA ASN A 127 10.07 22.77 -17.72
C ASN A 127 8.97 23.34 -18.63
N ALA A 128 8.30 24.39 -18.17
CA ALA A 128 7.31 25.10 -18.97
C ALA A 128 7.91 25.63 -20.28
#